data_AF-A0A8I1XQW0-F1
#
_entry.id   AF-A0A8I1XQW0-F1
#
_cell.length_a   1.000
_cell.length_b   1.000
_cell.length_c   1.000
_cell.angle_alpha   90.00
_cell.angle_beta   90.00
_cell.angle_gamma   90.00
#
_symmetry.space_group_name_H-M   'P 1'
#
loop_
_entity.id
_entity.type
_entity.pdbx_description
1 polymer ?
#
loop_
_entity_poly.entity_id
_entity_poly.type
_entity_poly.pdbx_seq_one_letter_code
_entity_poly.pdbx_strand_id
1 'polypeptide(L)'
;NRGDVGPTRVYLDSTREDEALSEISGMRALHDRIKHQNPGMPDEMVELRLLQRSTTRCVERNVTPPQFANGLTYEELTTRPFSRNDALTKSVEQCFYDGRGTLGPHGDSDYRNYYGVNPISHIAQSYAHLAHDRQPPEVRIDLKSLGLDPRQLERNGLDLGSAKTFNVVDLGKDGYGMVQLKDTGARGISAPNLAAPNEPGRALTPVDAEHPDHAMHQQIRGKVEQLDTTNGRAFDATSERITASLLTLAKDNGLTRVDHVLLSDKTKDLPAAQTLFVVQGDPKDPAMLRAHMPTAEAALRPVQDSFAQLESINQRLAQDRTQEQSVEQQRSQEQHQRGPVPSL
;
A
#
# COMPACT_ATOMS: atom_id res chain seq x y z
N ASN A 1 14.93 1.68 21.48
CA ASN A 1 14.18 0.48 21.89
C ASN A 1 12.73 0.49 21.41
N ARG A 2 12.49 0.56 20.09
CA ARG A 2 11.24 0.11 19.47
C ARG A 2 11.67 -1.00 18.52
N GLY A 3 11.24 -2.23 18.80
CA GLY A 3 11.44 -3.34 17.88
C GLY A 3 10.72 -3.04 16.57
N ASP A 4 11.28 -3.56 15.49
CA ASP A 4 10.88 -3.30 14.11
C ASP A 4 9.61 -4.09 13.74
N VAL A 5 8.51 -3.83 14.47
CA VAL A 5 7.21 -4.49 14.26
C VAL A 5 6.38 -3.82 13.15
N GLY A 6 6.82 -2.64 12.67
CA GLY A 6 6.06 -1.81 11.74
C GLY A 6 5.85 -2.48 10.38
N PRO A 7 6.92 -2.81 9.63
CA PRO A 7 6.78 -3.30 8.25
C PRO A 7 6.07 -4.65 8.16
N THR A 8 6.42 -5.61 9.03
CA THR A 8 5.80 -6.95 9.03
C THR A 8 4.32 -6.90 9.38
N ARG A 9 3.92 -6.05 10.34
CA ARG A 9 2.52 -5.88 10.69
C ARG A 9 1.73 -5.28 9.53
N VAL A 10 2.25 -4.21 8.92
CA VAL A 10 1.63 -3.57 7.76
C VAL A 10 1.43 -4.56 6.61
N TYR A 11 2.46 -5.37 6.31
CA TYR A 11 2.35 -6.41 5.29
C TYR A 11 1.24 -7.42 5.62
N LEU A 12 1.24 -7.99 6.83
CA LEU A 12 0.24 -8.99 7.23
C LEU A 12 -1.18 -8.41 7.23
N ASP A 13 -1.35 -7.19 7.73
CA ASP A 13 -2.65 -6.52 7.76
C ASP A 13 -3.15 -6.18 6.34
N SER A 14 -2.24 -5.82 5.42
CA SER A 14 -2.57 -5.66 4.00
C SER A 14 -3.02 -6.98 3.37
N THR A 15 -2.32 -8.09 3.65
CA THR A 15 -2.72 -9.41 3.13
C THR A 15 -4.07 -9.84 3.69
N ARG A 16 -4.37 -9.47 4.93
CA ARG A 16 -5.65 -9.74 5.59
C ARG A 16 -6.81 -9.04 4.90
N GLU A 17 -6.62 -7.77 4.58
CA GLU A 17 -7.61 -6.98 3.85
C GLU A 17 -7.79 -7.47 2.40
N ASP A 18 -6.70 -7.77 1.69
CA ASP A 18 -6.75 -8.17 0.27
C ASP A 18 -7.47 -9.50 0.06
N GLU A 19 -7.24 -10.47 0.94
CA GLU A 19 -7.96 -11.74 0.93
C GLU A 19 -9.44 -11.56 1.23
N ALA A 20 -9.79 -10.65 2.16
CA ALA A 20 -11.18 -10.35 2.44
C ALA A 20 -11.89 -9.69 1.23
N LEU A 21 -11.23 -8.75 0.56
CA LEU A 21 -11.76 -8.12 -0.66
C LEU A 21 -11.93 -9.14 -1.81
N SER A 22 -10.94 -10.03 -1.97
CA SER A 22 -10.98 -11.11 -2.97
C SER A 22 -12.13 -12.07 -2.69
N GLU A 23 -12.36 -12.39 -1.41
CA GLU A 23 -13.44 -13.27 -0.99
C GLU A 23 -14.82 -12.63 -1.21
N ILE A 24 -15.00 -11.35 -0.88
CA ILE A 24 -16.24 -10.60 -1.18
C ILE A 24 -16.51 -10.64 -2.69
N SER A 25 -15.48 -10.37 -3.50
CA SER A 25 -15.58 -10.37 -4.96
C SER A 25 -15.97 -11.76 -5.50
N GLY A 26 -15.36 -12.82 -4.97
CA GLY A 26 -15.69 -14.21 -5.33
C GLY A 26 -17.14 -14.58 -4.99
N MET A 27 -17.62 -14.16 -3.81
CA MET A 27 -19.00 -14.37 -3.38
C MET A 27 -20.00 -13.62 -4.27
N ARG A 28 -19.71 -12.38 -4.68
CA ARG A 28 -20.55 -11.63 -5.63
C ARG A 28 -20.57 -12.23 -7.01
N ALA A 29 -19.42 -12.67 -7.52
CA ALA A 29 -19.36 -13.34 -8.81
C ALA A 29 -20.20 -14.64 -8.81
N LEU A 30 -20.21 -15.39 -7.70
CA LEU A 30 -21.06 -16.57 -7.55
C LEU A 30 -22.54 -16.19 -7.48
N HIS A 31 -22.89 -15.16 -6.70
CA HIS A 31 -24.26 -14.62 -6.62
C HIS A 31 -24.78 -14.19 -8.01
N ASP A 32 -24.00 -13.38 -8.74
CA ASP A 32 -24.39 -12.85 -10.04
C ASP A 32 -24.55 -13.97 -11.07
N ARG A 33 -23.68 -14.98 -11.02
CA ARG A 33 -23.83 -16.18 -11.83
C ARG A 33 -25.12 -16.94 -11.52
N ILE A 34 -25.51 -17.07 -10.25
CA ILE A 34 -26.76 -17.73 -9.85
C ILE A 34 -27.96 -16.97 -10.41
N LYS A 35 -28.00 -15.64 -10.28
CA LYS A 35 -29.09 -14.80 -10.82
C LYS A 35 -29.13 -14.83 -12.35
N HIS A 36 -27.98 -14.75 -13.00
CA HIS A 36 -27.87 -14.84 -14.46
C HIS A 36 -28.41 -16.18 -15.00
N GLN A 37 -28.10 -17.29 -14.31
CA GLN A 37 -28.60 -18.61 -14.68
C GLN A 37 -30.10 -18.79 -14.37
N ASN A 38 -30.70 -17.94 -13.51
CA ASN A 38 -32.08 -18.07 -13.05
C ASN A 38 -32.78 -16.69 -12.92
N PRO A 39 -33.12 -16.00 -14.03
CA PRO A 39 -33.54 -14.59 -14.01
C PRO A 39 -34.83 -14.26 -13.22
N GLY A 40 -35.64 -15.26 -12.85
CA GLY A 40 -36.88 -15.09 -12.08
C GLY A 40 -36.84 -15.70 -10.67
N MET A 41 -35.67 -16.13 -10.19
CA MET A 41 -35.55 -16.74 -8.87
C MET A 41 -35.72 -15.69 -7.76
N PRO A 42 -36.60 -15.92 -6.75
CA PRO A 42 -36.71 -15.03 -5.60
C PRO A 42 -35.39 -14.94 -4.83
N ASP A 43 -35.08 -13.77 -4.25
CA ASP A 43 -33.80 -13.54 -3.57
C ASP A 43 -33.55 -14.52 -2.41
N GLU A 44 -34.58 -14.96 -1.68
CA GLU A 44 -34.47 -16.00 -0.63
C GLU A 44 -33.94 -17.34 -1.19
N MET A 45 -34.36 -17.72 -2.39
CA MET A 45 -33.88 -18.92 -3.07
C MET A 45 -32.47 -18.72 -3.65
N VAL A 46 -32.12 -17.50 -4.08
CA VAL A 46 -30.77 -17.14 -4.50
C VAL A 46 -29.80 -17.21 -3.32
N GLU A 47 -30.19 -16.67 -2.17
CA GLU A 47 -29.44 -16.72 -0.91
C GLU A 47 -29.18 -18.17 -0.49
N LEU A 48 -30.23 -19.00 -0.42
CA LEU A 48 -30.07 -20.42 -0.11
C LEU A 48 -29.13 -21.11 -1.10
N ARG A 49 -29.19 -20.77 -2.39
CA ARG A 49 -28.32 -21.36 -3.41
C ARG A 49 -26.88 -20.89 -3.28
N LEU A 50 -26.66 -19.63 -2.92
CA LEU A 50 -25.35 -19.06 -2.64
C LEU A 50 -24.71 -19.76 -1.43
N LEU A 51 -25.44 -19.89 -0.33
CA LEU A 51 -25.02 -20.59 0.89
C LEU A 51 -24.70 -22.07 0.63
N GLN A 52 -25.49 -22.75 -0.19
CA GLN A 52 -25.25 -24.16 -0.56
C GLN A 52 -24.04 -24.35 -1.48
N ARG A 53 -23.82 -23.43 -2.42
CA ARG A 53 -22.75 -23.54 -3.42
C ARG A 53 -21.41 -22.99 -2.95
N SER A 54 -21.41 -22.09 -1.98
CA SER A 54 -20.19 -21.49 -1.49
C SER A 54 -19.34 -22.49 -0.70
N THR A 55 -18.04 -22.45 -0.95
CA THR A 55 -17.02 -23.18 -0.19
C THR A 55 -16.24 -22.28 0.77
N THR A 56 -16.70 -21.03 0.94
CA THR A 56 -16.08 -20.06 1.83
C THR A 56 -16.14 -20.48 3.29
N ARG A 57 -15.16 -20.03 4.08
CA ARG A 57 -15.18 -20.13 5.54
C ARG A 57 -16.18 -19.18 6.19
N CYS A 58 -16.68 -18.19 5.46
CA CYS A 58 -17.73 -17.28 5.89
C CYS A 58 -19.15 -17.86 5.81
N VAL A 59 -19.29 -19.15 5.53
CA VAL A 59 -20.57 -19.88 5.56
C VAL A 59 -20.46 -21.06 6.52
N GLU A 60 -21.34 -21.07 7.51
CA GLU A 60 -21.51 -22.14 8.48
C GLU A 60 -22.37 -23.25 7.86
N ARG A 61 -21.72 -24.35 7.46
CA ARG A 61 -22.35 -25.48 6.77
C ARG A 61 -22.79 -26.62 7.67
N ASN A 62 -22.43 -26.55 8.95
CA ASN A 62 -22.78 -27.53 9.98
C ASN A 62 -24.18 -27.30 10.57
N VAL A 63 -24.90 -26.28 10.12
CA VAL A 63 -26.29 -25.99 10.48
C VAL A 63 -27.21 -26.19 9.27
N THR A 64 -28.50 -26.43 9.52
CA THR A 64 -29.51 -26.66 8.47
C THR A 64 -30.70 -25.70 8.64
N PRO A 65 -30.96 -24.79 7.67
CA PRO A 65 -30.16 -24.55 6.47
C PRO A 65 -28.78 -23.94 6.82
N PRO A 66 -27.77 -24.03 5.91
CA PRO A 66 -26.51 -23.30 6.07
C PRO A 66 -26.76 -21.81 6.24
N GLN A 67 -25.89 -21.11 6.95
CA GLN A 67 -26.03 -19.68 7.23
C GLN A 67 -24.69 -18.95 7.04
N PHE A 68 -24.74 -17.63 6.85
CA PHE A 68 -23.52 -16.81 6.89
C PHE A 68 -22.92 -16.78 8.30
N ALA A 69 -21.61 -16.60 8.38
CA ALA A 69 -20.93 -16.39 9.65
C ALA A 69 -21.44 -15.11 10.35
N ASN A 70 -21.28 -15.04 11.66
CA ASN A 70 -21.68 -13.88 12.46
C ASN A 70 -21.15 -12.56 11.88
N GLY A 71 -22.03 -11.55 11.80
CA GLY A 71 -21.69 -10.23 11.27
C GLY A 71 -21.76 -10.12 9.74
N LEU A 72 -22.33 -11.12 9.06
CA LEU A 72 -22.60 -11.10 7.63
C LEU A 72 -24.07 -11.38 7.32
N THR A 73 -24.62 -10.60 6.40
CA THR A 73 -25.96 -10.80 5.83
C THR A 73 -25.89 -10.90 4.31
N TYR A 74 -26.94 -11.47 3.70
CA TYR A 74 -27.08 -11.54 2.25
C TYR A 74 -27.01 -10.15 1.60
N GLU A 75 -27.71 -9.16 2.16
CA GLU A 75 -27.76 -7.80 1.62
C GLU A 75 -26.36 -7.15 1.62
N GLU A 76 -25.63 -7.24 2.73
CA GLU A 76 -24.28 -6.68 2.84
C GLU A 76 -23.32 -7.30 1.82
N LEU A 77 -23.31 -8.63 1.71
CA LEU A 77 -22.40 -9.35 0.82
C LEU A 77 -22.69 -9.11 -0.67
N THR A 78 -23.96 -8.94 -1.05
CA THR A 78 -24.35 -8.98 -2.48
C THR A 78 -24.71 -7.62 -3.06
N THR A 79 -25.18 -6.66 -2.26
CA THR A 79 -25.76 -5.41 -2.80
C THR A 79 -25.02 -4.15 -2.36
N ARG A 80 -24.42 -4.13 -1.17
CA ARG A 80 -23.77 -2.93 -0.63
C ARG A 80 -22.42 -2.68 -1.30
N PRO A 81 -21.94 -1.43 -1.48
CA PRO A 81 -20.56 -1.21 -1.90
C PRO A 81 -19.58 -1.73 -0.83
N PHE A 82 -18.36 -2.07 -1.25
CA PHE A 82 -17.30 -2.49 -0.34
C PHE A 82 -15.96 -1.86 -0.73
N SER A 83 -15.10 -1.64 0.27
CA SER A 83 -13.86 -0.90 0.19
C SER A 83 -12.94 -1.28 1.34
N ARG A 84 -11.67 -0.90 1.23
CA ARG A 84 -10.70 -1.07 2.30
C ARG A 84 -11.20 -0.45 3.61
N ASN A 85 -11.02 -1.18 4.70
CA ASN A 85 -11.34 -0.81 6.08
C ASN A 85 -12.82 -0.56 6.41
N ASP A 86 -13.76 -0.95 5.55
CA ASP A 86 -15.18 -0.88 5.90
C ASP A 86 -15.65 -2.07 6.76
N ALA A 87 -16.89 -1.95 7.29
CA ALA A 87 -17.47 -2.94 8.18
C ALA A 87 -17.63 -4.33 7.54
N LEU A 88 -18.01 -4.40 6.26
CA LEU A 88 -18.16 -5.68 5.57
C LEU A 88 -16.79 -6.36 5.41
N THR A 89 -15.78 -5.62 4.97
CA THR A 89 -14.42 -6.13 4.85
C THR A 89 -13.91 -6.61 6.21
N LYS A 90 -14.15 -5.87 7.31
CA LYS A 90 -13.79 -6.34 8.67
C LYS A 90 -14.49 -7.63 9.08
N SER A 91 -15.77 -7.81 8.74
CA SER A 91 -16.48 -9.07 9.00
C SER A 91 -15.90 -10.23 8.20
N VAL A 92 -15.58 -10.00 6.92
CA VAL A 92 -14.99 -11.05 6.06
C VAL A 92 -13.56 -11.39 6.48
N GLU A 93 -12.75 -10.42 6.90
CA GLU A 93 -11.42 -10.69 7.48
C GLU A 93 -11.51 -11.69 8.65
N GLN A 94 -12.52 -11.57 9.51
CA GLN A 94 -12.68 -12.44 10.69
C GLN A 94 -13.07 -13.88 10.32
N CYS A 95 -14.06 -14.06 9.45
CA CYS A 95 -14.51 -15.42 9.10
C CYS A 95 -13.62 -16.10 8.05
N PHE A 96 -13.01 -15.32 7.16
CA PHE A 96 -12.18 -15.86 6.09
C PHE A 96 -10.71 -15.95 6.49
N TYR A 97 -10.06 -14.82 6.79
CA TYR A 97 -8.60 -14.78 6.99
C TYR A 97 -8.19 -15.27 8.38
N ASP A 98 -8.88 -14.81 9.43
CA ASP A 98 -8.60 -15.20 10.82
C ASP A 98 -9.17 -16.59 11.18
N GLY A 99 -9.86 -17.22 10.23
CA GLY A 99 -10.44 -18.55 10.36
C GLY A 99 -9.41 -19.69 10.36
N ARG A 100 -9.92 -20.92 10.43
CA ARG A 100 -9.07 -22.13 10.45
C ARG A 100 -8.27 -22.30 9.16
N GLY A 101 -7.05 -22.80 9.33
CA GLY A 101 -6.08 -23.00 8.27
C GLY A 101 -6.29 -24.24 7.41
N THR A 102 -6.23 -24.05 6.09
CA THR A 102 -6.19 -25.11 5.08
C THR A 102 -5.08 -24.88 4.05
N LEU A 103 -4.20 -23.91 4.31
CA LEU A 103 -3.15 -23.49 3.39
C LEU A 103 -1.84 -24.22 3.66
N GLY A 104 -0.89 -23.99 2.77
CA GLY A 104 0.45 -24.50 2.89
C GLY A 104 0.61 -25.94 2.41
N PRO A 105 1.85 -26.44 2.39
CA PRO A 105 2.19 -27.78 1.87
C PRO A 105 1.51 -28.92 2.62
N HIS A 106 1.08 -28.66 3.86
CA HIS A 106 0.46 -29.63 4.75
C HIS A 106 -1.04 -29.41 4.92
N GLY A 107 -1.61 -28.38 4.28
CA GLY A 107 -3.04 -28.08 4.35
C GLY A 107 -3.55 -27.76 5.76
N ASP A 108 -2.67 -27.26 6.64
CA ASP A 108 -2.95 -27.01 8.05
C ASP A 108 -2.56 -25.59 8.50
N SER A 109 -2.11 -24.73 7.58
CA SER A 109 -1.76 -23.35 7.91
C SER A 109 -2.92 -22.40 7.74
N ASP A 110 -3.10 -21.53 8.72
CA ASP A 110 -3.89 -20.32 8.55
C ASP A 110 -3.18 -19.33 7.63
N TYR A 111 -3.92 -18.30 7.23
CA TYR A 111 -3.46 -17.26 6.31
C TYR A 111 -2.30 -16.45 6.89
N ARG A 112 -2.37 -16.11 8.16
CA ARG A 112 -1.38 -15.27 8.84
C ARG A 112 -0.02 -15.95 8.88
N ASN A 113 0.02 -17.24 9.18
CA ASN A 113 1.23 -18.05 9.18
C ASN A 113 1.70 -18.45 7.78
N TYR A 114 0.76 -18.64 6.84
CA TYR A 114 1.09 -18.92 5.45
C TYR A 114 1.80 -17.73 4.81
N TYR A 115 1.27 -16.52 4.97
CA TYR A 115 1.89 -15.30 4.46
C TYR A 115 3.04 -14.78 5.33
N GLY A 116 3.06 -15.11 6.61
CA GLY A 116 4.12 -14.73 7.54
C GLY A 116 5.50 -15.25 7.15
N VAL A 117 5.58 -16.30 6.33
CA VAL A 117 6.86 -16.79 5.79
C VAL A 117 7.60 -15.70 5.01
N ASN A 118 6.90 -14.95 4.15
CA ASN A 118 7.52 -13.96 3.26
C ASN A 118 8.33 -12.89 4.00
N PRO A 119 7.75 -12.09 4.93
CA PRO A 119 8.49 -11.07 5.64
C PRO A 119 9.61 -11.65 6.53
N ILE A 120 9.40 -12.83 7.13
CA ILE A 120 10.41 -13.46 7.98
C ILE A 120 11.61 -13.95 7.17
N SER A 121 11.36 -14.61 6.03
CA SER A 121 12.40 -14.99 5.07
C SER A 121 13.14 -13.78 4.53
N HIS A 122 12.42 -12.72 4.17
CA HIS A 122 13.04 -11.49 3.67
C HIS A 122 13.97 -10.82 4.69
N ILE A 123 13.55 -10.75 5.96
CA ILE A 123 14.39 -10.23 7.05
C ILE A 123 15.63 -11.12 7.22
N ALA A 124 15.47 -12.44 7.23
CA ALA A 124 16.58 -13.38 7.39
C ALA A 124 17.62 -13.29 6.26
N GLN A 125 17.16 -13.18 5.01
CA GLN A 125 18.04 -13.03 3.84
C GLN A 125 18.78 -11.69 3.88
N SER A 126 18.08 -10.61 4.23
CA SER A 126 18.69 -9.27 4.38
C SER A 126 19.69 -9.22 5.53
N TYR A 127 19.48 -10.01 6.58
CA TYR A 127 20.37 -10.11 7.73
C TYR A 127 21.75 -10.68 7.38
N ALA A 128 21.82 -11.66 6.47
CA ALA A 128 23.08 -12.24 6.02
C ALA A 128 24.02 -11.20 5.37
N HIS A 129 23.46 -10.18 4.73
CA HIS A 129 24.23 -9.11 4.10
C HIS A 129 24.83 -8.11 5.10
N LEU A 130 24.15 -7.86 6.23
CA LEU A 130 24.56 -6.87 7.25
C LEU A 130 25.74 -7.33 8.13
N ALA A 131 26.08 -8.63 8.11
CA ALA A 131 27.05 -9.25 9.00
C ALA A 131 28.52 -9.17 8.53
N HIS A 132 28.81 -8.58 7.36
CA HIS A 132 30.15 -8.69 6.73
C HIS A 132 31.29 -8.09 7.58
N ASP A 133 31.07 -7.02 8.36
CA ASP A 133 32.13 -6.31 9.11
C ASP A 133 31.80 -5.97 10.58
N ARG A 134 30.64 -6.42 11.11
CA ARG A 134 30.19 -6.12 12.48
C ARG A 134 29.52 -7.33 13.12
N GLN A 135 29.46 -7.34 14.46
CA GLN A 135 28.54 -8.25 15.14
C GLN A 135 27.11 -7.95 14.64
N PRO A 136 26.40 -8.97 14.12
CA PRO A 136 25.05 -8.78 13.63
C PRO A 136 24.13 -8.22 14.72
N PRO A 137 23.26 -7.25 14.40
CA PRO A 137 22.36 -6.68 15.40
C PRO A 137 21.34 -7.73 15.87
N GLU A 138 20.91 -7.66 17.13
CA GLU A 138 19.81 -8.51 17.62
C GLU A 138 18.53 -8.20 16.84
N VAL A 139 17.94 -9.21 16.18
CA VAL A 139 16.66 -9.04 15.48
C VAL A 139 15.51 -9.29 16.44
N ARG A 140 14.70 -8.24 16.67
CA ARG A 140 13.56 -8.28 17.59
C ARG A 140 12.25 -8.21 16.82
N ILE A 141 11.50 -9.32 16.82
CA ILE A 141 10.20 -9.42 16.15
C ILE A 141 9.21 -9.98 17.16
N ASP A 142 8.10 -9.26 17.36
CA ASP A 142 7.02 -9.67 18.25
C ASP A 142 6.10 -10.68 17.52
N LEU A 143 6.60 -11.89 17.33
CA LEU A 143 5.91 -12.97 16.60
C LEU A 143 4.53 -13.24 17.20
N LYS A 144 4.43 -13.25 18.53
CA LYS A 144 3.18 -13.48 19.24
C LYS A 144 2.11 -12.44 18.89
N SER A 145 2.43 -11.14 19.00
CA SER A 145 1.48 -10.07 18.66
C SER A 145 1.13 -10.03 17.17
N LEU A 146 2.01 -10.55 16.31
CA LEU A 146 1.79 -10.68 14.88
C LEU A 146 0.93 -11.91 14.54
N GLY A 147 0.65 -12.78 15.51
CA GLY A 147 -0.06 -14.04 15.33
C GLY A 147 0.73 -15.10 14.56
N LEU A 148 2.07 -14.98 14.58
CA LEU A 148 2.97 -15.89 13.90
C LEU A 148 3.45 -16.98 14.87
N ASP A 149 3.18 -18.23 14.50
CA ASP A 149 3.67 -19.42 15.18
C ASP A 149 4.97 -19.91 14.50
N PRO A 150 6.09 -20.00 15.23
CA PRO A 150 7.37 -20.43 14.68
C PRO A 150 7.32 -21.78 13.97
N ARG A 151 6.54 -22.74 14.48
CA ARG A 151 6.44 -24.09 13.89
C ARG A 151 5.65 -24.04 12.59
N GLN A 152 4.57 -23.26 12.53
CA GLN A 152 3.83 -23.09 11.29
C GLN A 152 4.67 -22.41 10.21
N LEU A 153 5.46 -21.39 10.56
CA LEU A 153 6.40 -20.74 9.62
C LEU A 153 7.37 -21.77 9.02
N GLU A 154 8.04 -22.57 9.85
CA GLU A 154 8.93 -23.63 9.39
C GLU A 154 8.21 -24.68 8.53
N ARG A 155 6.98 -25.08 8.90
CA ARG A 155 6.18 -26.05 8.12
C ARG A 155 5.78 -25.52 6.76
N ASN A 156 5.57 -24.20 6.65
CA ASN A 156 5.19 -23.56 5.39
C ASN A 156 6.37 -23.39 4.42
N GLY A 157 7.61 -23.36 4.93
CA GLY A 157 8.82 -23.31 4.10
C GLY A 157 9.54 -21.98 4.21
N LEU A 158 10.34 -21.78 5.26
CA LEU A 158 11.20 -20.62 5.42
C LEU A 158 12.45 -20.77 4.55
N ASP A 159 12.68 -19.76 3.72
CA ASP A 159 13.95 -19.55 3.02
C ASP A 159 14.78 -18.50 3.78
N LEU A 160 15.88 -18.92 4.39
CA LEU A 160 16.79 -18.06 5.14
C LEU A 160 18.06 -17.71 4.34
N GLY A 161 18.08 -17.99 3.03
CA GLY A 161 19.23 -17.77 2.15
C GLY A 161 20.37 -18.75 2.45
N SER A 162 21.59 -18.23 2.70
CA SER A 162 22.74 -19.08 3.03
C SER A 162 22.75 -19.58 4.48
N ALA A 163 21.92 -19.00 5.35
CA ALA A 163 21.87 -19.35 6.76
C ALA A 163 21.02 -20.60 6.99
N LYS A 164 21.46 -21.50 7.88
CA LYS A 164 20.65 -22.66 8.29
C LYS A 164 19.63 -22.33 9.38
N THR A 165 19.92 -21.30 10.15
CA THR A 165 19.08 -20.84 11.26
C THR A 165 19.07 -19.33 11.36
N PHE A 166 17.97 -18.80 11.88
CA PHE A 166 17.77 -17.37 12.12
C PHE A 166 17.24 -17.15 13.53
N ASN A 167 17.99 -16.41 14.35
CA ASN A 167 17.62 -16.14 15.74
C ASN A 167 16.80 -14.85 15.81
N VAL A 168 15.62 -14.94 16.43
CA VAL A 168 14.67 -13.85 16.62
C VAL A 168 14.37 -13.72 18.11
N VAL A 169 14.25 -12.47 18.56
CA VAL A 169 13.98 -12.13 19.96
C VAL A 169 12.56 -11.59 20.08
N ASP A 170 11.67 -12.39 20.67
CA ASP A 170 10.28 -12.05 20.94
C ASP A 170 10.04 -11.82 22.44
N LEU A 171 10.25 -10.58 22.89
CA LEU A 171 10.20 -10.18 24.31
C LEU A 171 8.92 -9.40 24.66
N GLY A 172 7.79 -9.74 24.04
CA GLY A 172 6.48 -9.25 24.45
C GLY A 172 5.92 -9.97 25.69
N LYS A 173 4.81 -9.45 26.25
CA LYS A 173 4.02 -10.20 27.24
C LYS A 173 3.53 -11.48 26.56
N ASP A 174 3.87 -12.64 27.13
CA ASP A 174 3.59 -13.97 26.55
C ASP A 174 4.29 -14.25 25.19
N GLY A 175 5.37 -13.50 24.89
CA GLY A 175 6.22 -13.71 23.73
C GLY A 175 6.99 -15.03 23.80
N TYR A 176 7.47 -15.50 22.64
CA TYR A 176 8.18 -16.78 22.56
C TYR A 176 9.61 -16.76 23.13
N GLY A 177 10.12 -15.60 23.55
CA GLY A 177 11.49 -15.44 24.02
C GLY A 177 12.49 -15.51 22.86
N MET A 178 13.63 -16.17 23.08
CA MET A 178 14.58 -16.44 22.00
C MET A 178 14.03 -17.57 21.12
N VAL A 179 13.69 -17.24 19.88
CA VAL A 179 13.22 -18.17 18.87
C VAL A 179 14.32 -18.42 17.86
N GLN A 180 14.67 -19.68 17.64
CA GLN A 180 15.54 -20.07 16.54
C GLN A 180 14.70 -20.71 15.45
N LEU A 181 14.58 -20.02 14.31
CA LEU A 181 13.90 -20.50 13.12
C LEU A 181 14.89 -21.28 12.25
N LYS A 182 14.42 -22.36 11.62
CA LYS A 182 15.21 -23.18 10.71
C LYS A 182 14.86 -22.90 9.26
N ASP A 183 15.86 -23.00 8.40
CA ASP A 183 15.65 -23.07 6.97
C ASP A 183 14.94 -24.39 6.64
N THR A 184 13.79 -24.29 5.98
CA THR A 184 12.99 -25.44 5.54
C THR A 184 12.75 -25.44 4.03
N GLY A 185 13.44 -24.55 3.33
CA GLY A 185 13.47 -24.38 1.88
C GLY A 185 12.30 -23.54 1.36
N ALA A 186 12.59 -22.71 0.36
CA ALA A 186 11.57 -21.98 -0.39
C ALA A 186 10.57 -22.98 -1.00
N ARG A 187 9.33 -22.91 -0.54
CA ARG A 187 8.19 -23.57 -1.18
C ARG A 187 7.36 -22.45 -1.79
N GLY A 188 6.84 -22.67 -3.00
CA GLY A 188 6.08 -21.67 -3.78
C GLY A 188 4.80 -21.23 -3.09
N ILE A 189 4.94 -20.51 -1.98
CA ILE A 189 3.89 -19.78 -1.30
C ILE A 189 3.49 -18.72 -2.30
N SER A 190 2.30 -18.88 -2.86
CA SER A 190 1.72 -17.84 -3.67
C SER A 190 1.48 -16.69 -2.71
N ALA A 191 2.35 -15.67 -2.74
CA ALA A 191 1.99 -14.38 -2.18
C ALA A 191 0.60 -14.05 -2.74
N PRO A 192 -0.30 -13.43 -1.94
CA PRO A 192 -1.56 -12.98 -2.52
C PRO A 192 -1.22 -12.14 -3.75
N ASN A 193 -2.13 -12.06 -4.73
CA ASN A 193 -2.12 -10.93 -5.65
C ASN A 193 -2.45 -9.64 -4.87
N LEU A 194 -1.68 -9.34 -3.82
CA LEU A 194 -1.23 -8.00 -3.58
C LEU A 194 -0.81 -7.52 -4.98
N ALA A 195 -1.32 -6.39 -5.47
CA ALA A 195 -0.51 -5.64 -6.44
C ALA A 195 0.88 -5.66 -5.85
N ALA A 196 1.82 -6.38 -6.52
CA ALA A 196 2.99 -6.91 -5.85
C ALA A 196 3.55 -5.81 -4.94
N PRO A 197 3.87 -6.07 -3.65
CA PRO A 197 4.93 -5.26 -3.09
C PRO A 197 6.05 -5.51 -4.08
N ASN A 198 6.36 -4.50 -4.89
CA ASN A 198 7.53 -4.53 -5.75
C ASN A 198 8.59 -5.22 -4.91
N GLU A 199 9.22 -6.28 -5.43
CA GLU A 199 10.48 -6.73 -4.84
C GLU A 199 11.25 -5.46 -4.47
N PRO A 200 11.96 -5.37 -3.32
CA PRO A 200 12.87 -4.25 -3.13
C PRO A 200 14.07 -4.39 -4.10
N GLY A 201 13.83 -4.58 -5.40
CA GLY A 201 14.30 -3.59 -6.35
C GLY A 201 13.86 -2.23 -5.82
N ARG A 202 14.73 -1.64 -4.99
CA ARG A 202 14.64 -0.32 -4.38
C ARG A 202 13.46 0.46 -4.96
N ALA A 203 12.31 0.48 -4.25
CA ALA A 203 11.18 1.28 -4.68
C ALA A 203 11.74 2.67 -5.01
N LEU A 204 11.75 2.99 -6.30
CA LEU A 204 12.48 4.15 -6.78
C LEU A 204 11.87 5.34 -6.07
N THR A 205 12.68 6.04 -5.31
CA THR A 205 12.27 7.29 -4.68
C THR A 205 12.62 8.43 -5.64
N PRO A 206 12.06 9.63 -5.46
CA PRO A 206 12.49 10.79 -6.23
C PRO A 206 13.99 11.12 -6.14
N VAL A 207 14.72 10.53 -5.19
CA VAL A 207 16.19 10.64 -5.10
C VAL A 207 16.89 9.82 -6.18
N ASP A 208 16.25 8.77 -6.70
CA ASP A 208 16.80 7.83 -7.67
C ASP A 208 16.64 8.35 -9.09
N ALA A 209 17.71 8.26 -9.90
CA ALA A 209 17.76 8.85 -11.24
C ALA A 209 16.69 8.30 -12.21
N GLU A 210 16.24 7.07 -11.98
CA GLU A 210 15.25 6.39 -12.80
C GLU A 210 13.80 6.73 -12.40
N HIS A 211 13.60 7.49 -11.32
CA HIS A 211 12.27 7.88 -10.88
C HIS A 211 11.70 9.01 -11.78
N PRO A 212 10.42 8.95 -12.20
CA PRO A 212 9.82 9.96 -13.07
C PRO A 212 9.87 11.39 -12.48
N ASP A 213 9.85 11.52 -11.15
CA ASP A 213 9.92 12.82 -10.47
C ASP A 213 11.34 13.27 -10.10
N HIS A 214 12.37 12.49 -10.47
CA HIS A 214 13.76 12.80 -10.11
C HIS A 214 14.19 14.19 -10.57
N ALA A 215 13.86 14.56 -11.81
CA ALA A 215 14.24 15.85 -12.37
C ALA A 215 13.66 17.02 -11.55
N MET A 216 12.38 16.93 -11.17
CA MET A 216 11.71 17.96 -10.37
C MET A 216 12.22 17.97 -8.93
N HIS A 217 12.51 16.80 -8.35
CA HIS A 217 13.15 16.68 -7.05
C HIS A 217 14.52 17.38 -7.02
N GLN A 218 15.37 17.17 -8.04
CA GLN A 218 16.67 17.83 -8.16
C GLN A 218 16.55 19.36 -8.35
N GLN A 219 15.57 19.81 -9.13
CA GLN A 219 15.28 21.25 -9.25
C GLN A 219 14.96 21.86 -7.89
N ILE A 220 14.00 21.29 -7.16
CA ILE A 220 13.58 21.78 -5.85
C ILE A 220 14.76 21.74 -4.87
N ARG A 221 15.51 20.63 -4.83
CA ARG A 221 16.69 20.49 -3.98
C ARG A 221 17.69 21.62 -4.20
N GLY A 222 18.05 21.88 -5.46
CA GLY A 222 18.98 22.95 -5.80
C GLY A 222 18.47 24.34 -5.40
N LYS A 223 17.16 24.60 -5.49
CA LYS A 223 16.56 25.86 -5.05
C LYS A 223 16.52 25.99 -3.52
N VAL A 224 16.26 24.90 -2.80
CA VAL A 224 16.33 24.87 -1.34
C VAL A 224 17.77 25.07 -0.86
N GLU A 225 18.75 24.47 -1.53
CA GLU A 225 20.17 24.67 -1.22
C GLU A 225 20.63 26.12 -1.46
N GLN A 226 20.17 26.75 -2.55
CA GLN A 226 20.37 28.18 -2.80
C GLN A 226 19.73 29.05 -1.72
N LEU A 227 18.53 28.68 -1.28
CA LEU A 227 17.82 29.34 -0.21
C LEU A 227 18.57 29.22 1.13
N ASP A 228 19.05 28.03 1.49
CA ASP A 228 19.84 27.81 2.71
C ASP A 228 21.13 28.63 2.68
N THR A 229 21.86 28.59 1.56
CA THR A 229 23.11 29.36 1.38
C THR A 229 22.87 30.85 1.55
N THR A 230 21.78 31.38 0.96
CA THR A 230 21.39 32.79 1.10
C THR A 230 21.10 33.17 2.55
N ASN A 231 20.60 32.23 3.35
CA ASN A 231 20.32 32.39 4.77
C ASN A 231 21.50 31.98 5.69
N GLY A 232 22.69 31.75 5.13
CA GLY A 232 23.89 31.40 5.91
C GLY A 232 23.86 30.00 6.53
N ARG A 233 23.06 29.08 5.96
CA ARG A 233 22.95 27.68 6.39
C ARG A 233 23.48 26.75 5.32
N ALA A 234 23.98 25.60 5.75
CA ALA A 234 24.28 24.48 4.86
C ALA A 234 23.01 23.63 4.67
N PHE A 235 22.93 22.96 3.53
CA PHE A 235 21.86 21.99 3.29
C PHE A 235 21.95 20.84 4.30
N ASP A 236 20.86 20.57 5.02
CA ASP A 236 20.80 19.57 6.10
C ASP A 236 19.55 18.68 6.02
N ALA A 237 19.34 17.82 7.02
CA ALA A 237 18.19 16.91 7.08
C ALA A 237 16.83 17.64 7.10
N THR A 238 16.78 18.90 7.54
CA THR A 238 15.58 19.73 7.46
C THR A 238 15.35 20.20 6.04
N SER A 239 16.43 20.57 5.33
CA SER A 239 16.40 20.90 3.91
C SER A 239 15.92 19.73 3.04
N GLU A 240 16.27 18.48 3.41
CA GLU A 240 15.74 17.27 2.77
C GLU A 240 14.23 17.10 2.98
N ARG A 241 13.75 17.28 4.21
CA ARG A 241 12.30 17.23 4.52
C ARG A 241 11.51 18.31 3.78
N ILE A 242 12.06 19.52 3.72
CA ILE A 242 11.49 20.62 2.95
C ILE A 242 11.45 20.27 1.47
N THR A 243 12.54 19.76 0.91
CA THR A 243 12.61 19.36 -0.50
C THR A 243 11.53 18.33 -0.85
N ALA A 244 11.38 17.28 -0.05
CA ALA A 244 10.38 16.25 -0.25
C ALA A 244 8.95 16.81 -0.14
N SER A 245 8.68 17.64 0.88
CA SER A 245 7.37 18.25 1.09
C SER A 245 6.96 19.19 -0.06
N LEU A 246 7.90 19.98 -0.56
CA LEU A 246 7.67 20.91 -1.68
C LEU A 246 7.45 20.18 -3.01
N LEU A 247 8.09 19.02 -3.22
CA LEU A 247 7.84 18.18 -4.39
C LEU A 247 6.39 17.68 -4.40
N THR A 248 5.94 17.13 -3.27
CA THR A 248 4.56 16.65 -3.10
C THR A 248 3.56 17.79 -3.31
N LEU A 249 3.81 18.95 -2.69
CA LEU A 249 2.98 20.15 -2.85
C LEU A 249 2.87 20.59 -4.31
N ALA A 250 4.00 20.67 -5.02
CA ALA A 250 4.03 21.13 -6.41
C ALA A 250 3.23 20.20 -7.31
N LYS A 251 3.37 18.88 -7.14
CA LYS A 251 2.64 17.86 -7.90
C LYS A 251 1.15 17.88 -7.65
N ASP A 252 0.72 17.97 -6.40
CA ASP A 252 -0.70 18.02 -6.03
C ASP A 252 -1.39 19.28 -6.59
N ASN A 253 -0.63 20.36 -6.80
CA ASN A 253 -1.12 21.62 -7.36
C ASN A 253 -0.90 21.72 -8.89
N GLY A 254 -0.54 20.62 -9.55
CA GLY A 254 -0.44 20.57 -11.01
C GLY A 254 0.77 21.30 -11.60
N LEU A 255 1.79 21.64 -10.81
CA LEU A 255 3.04 22.18 -11.34
C LEU A 255 3.79 21.05 -12.07
N THR A 256 4.33 21.37 -13.24
CA THR A 256 5.11 20.45 -14.07
C THR A 256 6.62 20.61 -13.88
N ARG A 257 7.05 21.72 -13.29
CA ARG A 257 8.43 22.04 -12.90
C ARG A 257 8.44 23.06 -11.76
N VAL A 258 9.59 23.28 -11.12
CA VAL A 258 9.75 24.35 -10.12
C VAL A 258 10.92 25.25 -10.52
N ASP A 259 10.59 26.48 -10.90
CA ASP A 259 11.56 27.49 -11.32
C ASP A 259 12.14 28.25 -10.10
N HIS A 260 11.32 28.42 -9.03
CA HIS A 260 11.71 29.11 -7.80
C HIS A 260 11.14 28.47 -6.53
N VAL A 261 11.93 28.49 -5.45
CA VAL A 261 11.48 28.25 -4.07
C VAL A 261 11.73 29.52 -3.27
N LEU A 262 10.68 30.09 -2.67
CA LEU A 262 10.72 31.39 -2.00
C LEU A 262 10.15 31.30 -0.58
N LEU A 263 10.62 32.18 0.30
CA LEU A 263 10.06 32.38 1.65
C LEU A 263 9.14 33.59 1.68
N SER A 264 8.14 33.57 2.55
CA SER A 264 7.30 34.74 2.80
C SER A 264 8.12 35.89 3.38
N ASP A 265 7.88 37.10 2.88
CA ASP A 265 8.41 38.31 3.50
C ASP A 265 7.75 38.59 4.86
N LYS A 266 8.45 39.35 5.70
CA LYS A 266 7.88 39.86 6.95
C LYS A 266 6.74 40.83 6.63
N THR A 267 5.57 40.59 7.23
CA THR A 267 4.44 41.54 7.19
C THR A 267 4.26 42.20 8.55
N LYS A 268 3.23 43.05 8.70
CA LYS A 268 2.89 43.64 10.00
C LYS A 268 2.45 42.57 11.02
N ASP A 269 1.79 41.53 10.54
CA ASP A 269 1.13 40.53 11.38
C ASP A 269 1.91 39.21 11.44
N LEU A 270 2.78 38.93 10.45
CA LEU A 270 3.49 37.65 10.33
C LEU A 270 5.02 37.84 10.21
N PRO A 271 5.82 36.97 10.88
CA PRO A 271 7.26 36.97 10.69
C PRO A 271 7.65 36.52 9.28
N ALA A 272 8.85 36.91 8.83
CA ALA A 272 9.42 36.36 7.60
C ALA A 272 9.58 34.83 7.70
N ALA A 273 9.64 34.17 6.56
CA ALA A 273 9.91 32.74 6.43
C ALA A 273 8.89 31.80 7.08
N GLN A 274 7.68 32.27 7.36
CA GLN A 274 6.60 31.42 7.89
C GLN A 274 6.00 30.50 6.82
N THR A 275 6.04 30.91 5.56
CA THR A 275 5.48 30.16 4.43
C THR A 275 6.53 29.97 3.35
N LEU A 276 6.59 28.76 2.79
CA LEU A 276 7.35 28.42 1.59
C LEU A 276 6.42 28.48 0.37
N PHE A 277 6.95 28.96 -0.75
CA PHE A 277 6.29 28.99 -2.04
C PHE A 277 7.10 28.21 -3.07
N VAL A 278 6.44 27.38 -3.85
CA VAL A 278 6.96 26.83 -5.11
C VAL A 278 6.32 27.58 -6.27
N VAL A 279 7.13 28.01 -7.22
CA VAL A 279 6.67 28.83 -8.36
C VAL A 279 7.18 28.23 -9.67
N GLN A 280 6.28 28.18 -10.65
CA GLN A 280 6.55 27.87 -12.05
C GLN A 280 6.31 29.14 -12.89
N GLY A 281 7.31 29.56 -13.65
CA GLY A 281 7.36 30.83 -14.37
C GLY A 281 8.17 31.91 -13.64
N ASP A 282 8.23 33.10 -14.23
CA ASP A 282 8.84 34.27 -13.60
C ASP A 282 7.95 34.76 -12.44
N PRO A 283 8.47 34.96 -11.21
CA PRO A 283 7.69 35.48 -10.09
C PRO A 283 7.04 36.85 -10.32
N LYS A 284 7.47 37.59 -11.36
CA LYS A 284 6.88 38.87 -11.79
C LYS A 284 5.83 38.73 -12.88
N ASP A 285 5.70 37.55 -13.47
CA ASP A 285 4.68 37.27 -14.49
C ASP A 285 3.35 36.94 -13.82
N PRO A 286 2.25 37.67 -14.11
CA PRO A 286 0.93 37.36 -13.55
C PRO A 286 0.39 35.97 -13.94
N ALA A 287 0.91 35.35 -15.01
CA ALA A 287 0.55 34.01 -15.43
C ALA A 287 1.33 32.90 -14.69
N MET A 288 2.17 33.25 -13.70
CA MET A 288 2.88 32.25 -12.90
C MET A 288 1.92 31.29 -12.18
N LEU A 289 2.33 30.03 -12.10
CA LEU A 289 1.66 29.06 -11.22
C LEU A 289 2.43 28.99 -9.91
N ARG A 290 1.70 28.96 -8.79
CA ARG A 290 2.32 28.85 -7.48
C ARG A 290 1.49 28.01 -6.53
N ALA A 291 2.18 27.32 -5.64
CA ALA A 291 1.60 26.67 -4.47
C ALA A 291 2.42 27.05 -3.23
N HIS A 292 1.84 26.88 -2.05
CA HIS A 292 2.48 27.27 -0.80
C HIS A 292 2.18 26.30 0.34
N MET A 293 3.05 26.29 1.34
CA MET A 293 2.81 25.57 2.59
C MET A 293 3.56 26.22 3.77
N PRO A 294 3.13 26.02 5.03
CA PRO A 294 3.88 26.48 6.19
C PRO A 294 5.28 25.87 6.26
N THR A 295 6.29 26.70 6.54
CA THR A 295 7.69 26.27 6.66
C THR A 295 7.86 25.22 7.75
N ALA A 296 7.18 25.38 8.89
CA ALA A 296 7.25 24.44 9.99
C ALA A 296 6.69 23.05 9.61
N GLU A 297 5.62 23.02 8.82
CA GLU A 297 5.04 21.77 8.32
C GLU A 297 6.01 21.05 7.39
N ALA A 298 6.57 21.78 6.42
CA ALA A 298 7.57 21.24 5.48
C ALA A 298 8.84 20.74 6.19
N ALA A 299 9.26 21.44 7.25
CA ALA A 299 10.46 21.11 8.03
C ALA A 299 10.27 19.92 8.97
N LEU A 300 9.04 19.63 9.42
CA LEU A 300 8.74 18.57 10.38
C LEU A 300 8.26 17.28 9.72
N ARG A 301 7.67 17.36 8.52
CA ARG A 301 7.15 16.17 7.82
C ARG A 301 8.30 15.22 7.45
N PRO A 302 8.26 13.94 7.89
CA PRO A 302 9.24 12.95 7.47
C PRO A 302 9.30 12.82 5.94
N VAL A 303 10.50 12.55 5.42
CA VAL A 303 10.73 12.37 3.97
C VAL A 303 9.88 11.20 3.45
N GLN A 304 9.80 10.12 4.23
CA GLN A 304 9.05 8.91 3.90
C GLN A 304 7.56 9.21 3.71
N ASP A 305 6.96 9.98 4.62
CA ASP A 305 5.54 10.37 4.54
C ASP A 305 5.26 11.24 3.30
N SER A 306 6.18 12.15 2.97
CA SER A 306 6.06 13.01 1.78
C SER A 306 6.11 12.20 0.49
N PHE A 307 6.99 11.20 0.41
CA PHE A 307 7.11 10.33 -0.75
C PHE A 307 5.93 9.35 -0.88
N ALA A 308 5.44 8.80 0.23
CA ALA A 308 4.21 7.99 0.20
C ALA A 308 3.00 8.81 -0.31
N GLN A 309 2.88 10.06 0.13
CA GLN A 309 1.84 10.97 -0.38
C GLN A 309 2.02 11.30 -1.87
N LEU A 310 3.25 11.55 -2.31
CA LEU A 310 3.58 11.80 -3.72
C LEU A 310 3.19 10.61 -4.60
N GLU A 311 3.42 9.39 -4.13
CA GLU A 311 3.07 8.18 -4.86
C GLU A 311 1.56 8.04 -5.06
N SER A 312 0.77 8.36 -4.03
CA SER A 312 -0.70 8.44 -4.14
C SER A 312 -1.16 9.50 -5.15
N ILE A 313 -0.50 10.66 -5.18
CA ILE A 313 -0.79 11.72 -6.17
C ILE A 313 -0.48 11.23 -7.59
N ASN A 314 0.67 10.59 -7.79
CA ASN A 314 1.06 10.07 -9.10
C ASN A 314 0.09 9.00 -9.62
N GLN A 315 -0.39 8.11 -8.75
CA GLN A 315 -1.40 7.11 -9.12
C GLN A 315 -2.71 7.78 -9.56
N ARG A 316 -3.16 8.80 -8.83
CA ARG A 316 -4.36 9.58 -9.20
C ARG A 316 -4.21 10.25 -10.57
N LEU A 317 -3.09 10.94 -10.79
CA LEU A 317 -2.79 11.60 -12.06
C LEU A 317 -2.67 10.61 -13.24
N ALA A 318 -2.16 9.41 -13.01
CA ALA A 318 -2.08 8.36 -14.04
C ALA A 318 -3.48 7.83 -14.42
N GLN A 319 -4.37 7.67 -13.44
CA GLN A 319 -5.76 7.26 -13.67
C GLN A 319 -6.53 8.32 -14.46
N ASP A 320 -6.41 9.59 -14.09
CA ASP A 320 -7.07 10.71 -14.77
C ASP A 320 -6.66 10.77 -16.26
N ARG A 321 -5.36 10.65 -16.55
CA ARG A 321 -4.85 10.61 -17.94
C ARG A 321 -5.40 9.43 -18.75
N THR A 322 -5.55 8.27 -18.12
CA THR A 322 -6.08 7.07 -18.80
C THR A 322 -7.55 7.25 -19.14
N GLN A 323 -8.33 7.86 -18.23
CA GLN A 323 -9.73 8.20 -18.49
C GLN A 323 -9.86 9.22 -19.63
N GLU A 324 -9.09 10.31 -19.61
CA GLU A 324 -9.10 11.32 -20.67
C GLU A 324 -8.82 10.72 -22.06
N GLN A 325 -7.81 9.86 -22.17
CA GLN A 325 -7.48 9.16 -23.42
C GLN A 325 -8.62 8.25 -23.90
N SER A 326 -9.29 7.54 -22.99
CA SER A 326 -10.42 6.68 -23.36
C SER A 326 -11.62 7.48 -23.89
N VAL A 327 -11.90 8.64 -23.31
CA VAL A 327 -12.99 9.55 -23.72
C VAL A 327 -12.67 10.17 -25.09
N GLU A 328 -11.42 10.53 -25.34
CA GLU A 328 -10.99 11.09 -26.63
C GLU A 328 -10.96 10.04 -27.76
N GLN A 329 -10.63 8.78 -27.45
CA GLN A 329 -10.79 7.67 -28.39
C GLN A 329 -12.26 7.41 -28.75
N GLN A 330 -13.17 7.43 -27.78
CA GLN A 330 -14.60 7.30 -28.05
C GLN A 330 -15.12 8.45 -28.94
N ARG A 331 -14.73 9.69 -28.63
CA ARG A 331 -15.10 10.87 -29.45
C ARG A 331 -14.58 10.79 -30.89
N SER A 332 -13.34 10.34 -31.08
CA SER A 332 -12.74 10.24 -32.42
C SER A 332 -13.33 9.08 -33.25
N GLN A 333 -13.78 7.99 -32.61
CA GLN A 333 -14.54 6.92 -33.27
C GLN A 333 -15.95 7.37 -33.68
N GLU A 334 -16.65 8.12 -32.83
CA GLU A 334 -17.96 8.69 -33.17
C GLU A 334 -17.88 9.69 -34.34
N GLN A 335 -16.81 10.49 -34.42
CA GLN A 335 -16.57 11.38 -35.55
C GLN A 335 -16.24 10.64 -36.86
N HIS A 336 -15.51 9.52 -36.82
CA HIS A 336 -15.23 8.70 -38.01
C HIS A 336 -16.46 7.95 -38.54
N GLN A 337 -17.46 7.66 -37.69
CA GLN A 337 -18.72 7.05 -38.13
C GLN A 337 -19.71 8.05 -38.77
N ARG A 338 -19.55 9.35 -38.51
CA ARG A 338 -20.23 10.42 -39.25
C ARG A 338 -19.43 10.77 -40.51
N GLY A 339 -19.58 9.95 -41.56
CA GLY A 339 -19.01 10.21 -42.88
C GLY A 339 -19.47 11.54 -43.52
N PRO A 340 -18.80 12.03 -44.59
CA PRO A 340 -19.04 13.35 -45.16
C PRO A 340 -20.47 13.49 -45.65
N VAL A 341 -21.15 14.55 -45.21
CA VAL A 341 -22.50 14.89 -45.68
C VAL A 341 -22.40 15.25 -47.17
N PRO A 342 -23.17 14.62 -48.07
CA PRO A 342 -23.15 14.98 -49.49
C PRO A 342 -23.61 16.43 -49.63
N SER A 343 -22.79 17.25 -50.29
CA SER A 343 -23.16 18.62 -50.64
C SER A 343 -24.23 18.59 -51.73
N LEU A 344 -25.32 19.33 -51.51
CA LEU A 344 -26.43 19.51 -52.47
C LEU A 344 -26.07 20.52 -53.56
#